data_AF-A0A956R4Q8-F1
#
_entry.id   AF-A0A956R4Q8-F1
#
_cell.length_a   1.000
_cell.length_b   1.000
_cell.length_c   1.000
_cell.angle_alpha   90.00
_cell.angle_beta   90.00
_cell.angle_gamma   90.00
#
_symmetry.space_group_name_H-M   'P 1'
#
loop_
_entity.id
_entity.type
_entity.pdbx_description
1 polymer ?
#
loop_
_entity_poly.entity_id
_entity_poly.type
_entity_poly.pdbx_seq_one_letter_code
_entity_poly.pdbx_strand_id
1 'polypeptide(L)'
;MIDAGEQCDGADLQGFDCTSLGLGGGVLTCDPVMCIFDVSGCGMGCGNGVIEPGEQCDGANLQGFDCASLGLGGGVLACDPVICTFDTSMCMPGGGTSG
;
A
#
# COMPACT_ATOMS: atom_id res chain seq x y z
N MET A 1 -22.13 -2.03 16.76
CA MET A 1 -22.16 -2.32 18.20
C MET A 1 -21.69 -3.75 18.30
N ILE A 2 -20.51 -3.98 18.86
CA ILE A 2 -19.95 -5.33 18.98
C ILE A 2 -20.75 -6.13 20.03
N ASP A 3 -21.33 -7.27 19.66
CA ASP A 3 -22.04 -8.14 20.59
C ASP A 3 -21.08 -9.10 21.34
N ALA A 4 -21.58 -9.79 22.35
CA ALA A 4 -20.78 -10.67 23.20
C ALA A 4 -20.29 -11.89 22.40
N GLY A 5 -18.99 -11.90 22.08
CA GLY A 5 -18.34 -12.96 21.32
C GLY A 5 -17.90 -12.54 19.92
N GLU A 6 -18.25 -11.34 19.48
CA GLU A 6 -17.80 -10.75 18.22
C GLU A 6 -16.49 -9.95 18.44
N GLN A 7 -15.66 -9.85 17.39
CA GLN A 7 -14.45 -9.01 17.40
C GLN A 7 -14.69 -7.68 16.68
N CYS A 8 -15.64 -7.63 15.75
CA CYS A 8 -15.97 -6.48 14.92
C CYS A 8 -17.46 -6.52 14.50
N ASP A 9 -18.03 -5.40 14.06
CA ASP A 9 -19.40 -5.31 13.52
C ASP A 9 -19.41 -4.37 12.31
N GLY A 10 -19.45 -4.97 11.12
CA GLY A 10 -19.38 -4.24 9.85
C GLY A 10 -18.06 -3.46 9.70
N ALA A 11 -18.13 -2.13 9.76
CA ALA A 11 -16.93 -1.27 9.71
C ALA A 11 -16.37 -0.92 11.09
N ASP A 12 -17.05 -1.32 12.17
CA ASP A 12 -16.59 -1.11 13.54
C ASP A 12 -15.52 -2.17 13.87
N LEU A 13 -14.25 -1.78 13.74
CA LEU A 13 -13.08 -2.60 14.06
C LEU A 13 -12.51 -2.30 15.45
N GLN A 14 -13.22 -1.51 16.29
CA GLN A 14 -12.75 -1.08 17.61
C GLN A 14 -11.39 -0.36 17.60
N GLY A 15 -11.01 0.23 16.46
CA GLY A 15 -9.71 0.88 16.28
C GLY A 15 -8.54 -0.10 16.08
N PHE A 16 -8.79 -1.39 15.89
CA PHE A 16 -7.78 -2.33 15.41
C PHE A 16 -7.57 -2.17 13.92
N ASP A 17 -6.33 -2.39 13.52
CA ASP A 17 -5.84 -2.47 12.15
C ASP A 17 -4.78 -3.57 12.06
N CYS A 18 -4.34 -3.92 10.85
CA CYS A 18 -3.36 -4.98 10.63
C CYS A 18 -2.05 -4.74 11.40
N THR A 19 -1.63 -3.48 11.57
CA THR A 19 -0.40 -3.14 12.29
C THR A 19 -0.56 -3.35 13.79
N SER A 20 -1.72 -2.99 14.34
CA SER A 20 -2.06 -3.22 15.76
C SER A 20 -2.14 -4.70 16.13
N LEU A 21 -2.48 -5.57 15.16
CA LEU A 21 -2.50 -7.03 15.30
C LEU A 21 -1.14 -7.69 15.06
N GLY A 22 -0.11 -6.92 14.68
CA GLY A 22 1.23 -7.42 14.39
C GLY A 22 1.33 -8.20 13.08
N LEU A 23 0.41 -7.97 12.14
CA LEU A 23 0.31 -8.69 10.86
C LEU A 23 0.96 -7.94 9.69
N GLY A 24 1.52 -6.75 9.93
CA GLY A 24 1.99 -5.83 8.90
C GLY A 24 0.92 -4.81 8.55
N GLY A 25 1.03 -4.17 7.39
CA GLY A 25 0.04 -3.27 6.85
C GLY A 25 -1.09 -4.02 6.14
N GLY A 26 -1.62 -3.37 5.10
CA GLY A 26 -2.83 -3.82 4.42
C GLY A 26 -4.10 -3.32 5.07
N VAL A 27 -5.23 -3.93 4.69
CA VAL A 27 -6.58 -3.53 5.11
C VAL A 27 -7.19 -4.62 5.97
N LEU A 28 -7.50 -4.26 7.22
CA LEU A 28 -8.27 -5.11 8.11
C LEU A 28 -9.76 -4.94 7.79
N THR A 29 -10.47 -6.05 7.62
CA THR A 29 -11.92 -6.05 7.43
C THR A 29 -12.61 -6.86 8.52
N CYS A 30 -13.93 -6.65 8.66
CA CYS A 30 -14.76 -7.52 9.47
C CYS A 30 -15.41 -8.58 8.59
N ASP A 31 -15.27 -9.85 8.95
CA ASP A 31 -16.01 -10.91 8.27
C ASP A 31 -17.52 -10.72 8.51
N PRO A 32 -18.35 -10.56 7.46
CA PRO A 32 -19.77 -10.24 7.61
C PRO A 32 -20.63 -11.43 8.08
N VAL A 33 -20.06 -12.63 8.18
CA VAL A 33 -20.76 -13.86 8.58
C VAL A 33 -20.36 -14.29 9.98
N MET A 34 -19.05 -14.24 10.28
CA MET A 34 -18.48 -14.70 11.53
C MET A 34 -18.25 -13.57 12.53
N CYS A 35 -18.35 -12.29 12.12
CA CYS A 35 -18.11 -11.12 12.97
C CYS A 35 -16.75 -11.19 13.70
N ILE A 36 -15.76 -11.77 13.01
CA ILE A 36 -14.37 -11.83 13.43
C ILE A 36 -13.52 -10.98 12.49
N PHE A 37 -12.33 -10.58 12.95
CA PHE A 37 -11.35 -9.94 12.10
C PHE A 37 -10.99 -10.83 10.90
N ASP A 38 -11.25 -10.33 9.70
CA ASP A 38 -10.74 -10.90 8.46
C ASP A 38 -9.39 -10.27 8.14
N VAL A 39 -8.36 -11.06 8.41
CA VAL A 39 -6.95 -10.66 8.24
C VAL A 39 -6.41 -11.07 6.86
N SER A 40 -7.26 -11.56 5.96
CA SER A 40 -6.83 -11.96 4.61
C SER A 40 -6.26 -10.78 3.81
N GLY A 41 -6.68 -9.55 4.15
CA GLY A 41 -6.12 -8.30 3.63
C GLY A 41 -4.93 -7.76 4.42
N CYS A 42 -4.52 -8.42 5.51
CA CYS A 42 -3.36 -8.04 6.30
C CYS A 42 -2.08 -8.71 5.80
N GLY A 43 -0.99 -7.95 5.80
CA GLY A 43 0.33 -8.40 5.36
C GLY A 43 1.19 -7.22 4.90
N MET A 44 2.41 -7.51 4.43
CA MET A 44 3.19 -6.57 3.62
C MET A 44 2.51 -6.43 2.26
N GLY A 45 1.47 -5.61 2.24
CA GLY A 45 0.50 -5.57 1.15
C GLY A 45 0.68 -4.29 0.37
N CYS A 46 1.25 -4.43 -0.81
CA CYS A 46 1.37 -3.31 -1.72
C CYS A 46 0.01 -2.70 -2.06
N GLY A 47 -0.11 -1.38 -1.94
CA GLY A 47 -1.33 -0.63 -2.26
C GLY A 47 -2.15 -0.20 -1.04
N ASN A 48 -1.59 -0.25 0.17
CA ASN A 48 -2.22 0.17 1.41
C ASN A 48 -1.98 1.66 1.76
N GLY A 49 -1.15 2.36 0.97
CA GLY A 49 -0.77 3.77 1.11
C GLY A 49 0.34 4.06 2.12
N VAL A 50 0.81 3.05 2.85
CA VAL A 50 1.86 3.12 3.87
C VAL A 50 3.05 2.30 3.38
N ILE A 51 4.24 2.90 3.41
CA ILE A 51 5.44 2.21 2.95
C ILE A 51 6.03 1.43 4.11
N GLU A 52 6.04 0.12 3.96
CA GLU A 52 6.50 -0.83 4.95
C GLU A 52 7.95 -1.29 4.72
N PRO A 53 8.60 -1.93 5.71
CA PRO A 53 9.92 -2.51 5.53
C PRO A 53 9.94 -3.53 4.37
N GLY A 54 10.59 -3.18 3.27
CA GLY A 54 10.68 -4.01 2.05
C GLY A 54 10.05 -3.37 0.83
N GLU A 55 9.23 -2.34 1.00
CA GLU A 55 8.62 -1.57 -0.08
C GLU A 55 9.47 -0.33 -0.43
N GLN A 56 9.52 0.02 -1.71
CA GLN A 56 10.15 1.27 -2.17
C GLN A 56 9.13 2.41 -2.28
N CYS A 57 7.87 2.05 -2.50
CA CYS A 57 6.72 2.93 -2.66
C CYS A 57 5.47 2.15 -2.29
N ASP A 58 4.34 2.84 -2.09
CA ASP A 58 3.02 2.22 -2.01
C ASP A 58 1.98 3.12 -2.69
N GLY A 59 1.40 2.63 -3.79
CA GLY A 59 0.39 3.36 -4.54
C GLY A 59 0.91 4.72 -5.04
N ALA A 60 0.33 5.82 -4.52
CA ALA A 60 0.78 7.19 -4.82
C ALA A 60 1.87 7.70 -3.87
N ASN A 61 2.15 6.97 -2.79
CA ASN A 61 3.22 7.29 -1.87
C ASN A 61 4.55 6.82 -2.46
N LEU A 62 5.30 7.74 -3.09
CA LEU A 62 6.60 7.45 -3.69
C LEU A 62 7.78 7.88 -2.80
N GLN A 63 7.55 8.18 -1.51
CA GLN A 63 8.52 8.85 -0.60
C GLN A 63 9.13 10.15 -1.14
N GLY A 64 8.44 10.82 -2.06
CA GLY A 64 8.96 12.01 -2.73
C GLY A 64 10.05 11.72 -3.77
N PHE A 65 10.27 10.45 -4.15
CA PHE A 65 11.04 10.12 -5.33
C PHE A 65 10.24 10.41 -6.61
N ASP A 66 10.98 10.81 -7.63
CA ASP A 66 10.55 11.00 -9.00
C ASP A 66 11.64 10.50 -9.97
N CYS A 67 11.33 10.42 -11.27
CA CYS A 67 12.29 9.95 -12.28
C CYS A 67 13.62 10.73 -12.29
N ALA A 68 13.60 12.03 -11.97
CA ALA A 68 14.80 12.85 -11.93
C ALA A 68 15.64 12.55 -10.69
N SER A 69 14.98 12.36 -9.54
CA SER A 69 15.64 11.96 -8.29
C SER A 69 16.35 10.59 -8.38
N LEU A 70 15.82 9.69 -9.24
CA LEU A 70 16.42 8.38 -9.54
C LEU A 70 17.51 8.44 -10.63
N GLY A 71 17.80 9.62 -11.18
CA GLY A 71 18.78 9.81 -12.26
C GLY A 71 18.32 9.31 -13.62
N LEU A 72 17.01 9.07 -13.80
CA LEU A 72 16.40 8.53 -15.02
C LEU A 72 15.85 9.61 -15.96
N GLY A 73 15.94 10.89 -15.60
CA GLY A 73 15.49 12.01 -16.41
C GLY A 73 14.09 12.49 -16.04
N GLY A 74 13.28 12.86 -17.04
CA GLY A 74 11.90 13.30 -16.83
C GLY A 74 10.91 12.14 -16.82
N GLY A 75 9.62 12.45 -16.99
CA GLY A 75 8.55 11.45 -17.05
C GLY A 75 7.79 11.29 -15.74
N VAL A 76 7.07 10.18 -15.62
CA VAL A 76 6.23 9.86 -14.47
C VAL A 76 6.78 8.63 -13.77
N LEU A 77 7.08 8.73 -12.49
CA LEU A 77 7.41 7.59 -11.65
C LEU A 77 6.11 7.01 -11.11
N ALA A 78 5.95 5.69 -11.20
CA ALA A 78 4.82 4.98 -10.62
C ALA A 78 5.30 3.99 -9.55
N CYS A 79 4.37 3.51 -8.74
CA CYS A 79 4.60 2.36 -7.88
C CYS A 79 3.97 1.13 -8.52
N ASP A 80 4.74 0.03 -8.62
CA ASP A 80 4.18 -1.23 -9.07
C ASP A 80 3.12 -1.71 -8.04
N PRO A 81 1.87 -1.97 -8.45
CA PRO A 81 0.77 -2.27 -7.53
C PRO A 81 0.82 -3.68 -6.93
N VAL A 82 1.76 -4.53 -7.35
CA VAL A 82 1.88 -5.92 -6.90
C VAL A 82 3.13 -6.11 -6.05
N ILE A 83 4.25 -5.52 -6.44
CA ILE A 83 5.55 -5.71 -5.78
C ILE A 83 6.06 -4.49 -5.02
N CYS A 84 5.38 -3.33 -5.10
CA CYS A 84 5.73 -2.10 -4.39
C CYS A 84 7.17 -1.62 -4.58
N THR A 85 7.66 -1.86 -5.79
CA THR A 85 8.90 -1.29 -6.30
C THR A 85 8.59 -0.13 -7.23
N PHE A 86 9.54 0.77 -7.39
CA PHE A 86 9.42 1.85 -8.37
C PHE A 86 9.25 1.29 -9.79
N ASP A 87 8.13 1.60 -10.42
CA ASP A 87 7.94 1.37 -11.85
C ASP A 87 8.48 2.58 -12.61
N THR A 88 9.65 2.38 -13.22
CA THR A 88 10.36 3.38 -14.00
C THR A 88 10.06 3.30 -15.49
N SER A 89 9.11 2.46 -15.91
CA SER A 89 8.79 2.25 -17.33
C SER A 89 8.30 3.52 -18.02
N MET A 90 7.74 4.47 -17.26
CA MET A 90 7.31 5.79 -17.73
C MET A 90 8.33 6.92 -17.47
N CYS A 91 9.51 6.58 -16.96
CA CYS A 91 10.62 7.53 -16.90
C CYS A 91 11.24 7.72 -18.29
N MET A 92 11.47 8.98 -18.64
CA MET A 92 12.04 9.39 -19.90
C MET A 92 13.48 9.88 -19.70
N PRO A 93 14.50 9.18 -20.21
CA PRO A 93 15.86 9.68 -20.17
C PRO A 93 15.92 11.06 -20.82
N GLY A 94 16.41 12.04 -20.07
CA GLY A 94 16.38 13.45 -20.47
C GLY A 94 17.18 13.71 -21.75
N GLY A 95 16.47 13.87 -22.87
CA GLY A 95 16.87 14.78 -23.96
C GLY A 95 17.86 14.26 -25.00
N GLY A 96 17.39 13.43 -25.94
CA GLY A 96 17.86 13.47 -27.33
C GLY A 96 16.87 14.28 -28.16
N THR A 97 17.27 15.45 -28.60
CA THR A 97 16.49 16.46 -29.33
C THR A 97 15.72 15.92 -30.53
N SER A 98 14.54 16.48 -30.79
CA SER A 98 14.06 16.65 -32.16
C SER A 98 15.18 17.31 -32.99
N GLY A 99 15.62 16.63 -34.04
CA GLY A 99 16.57 17.12 -35.03
C GLY A 99 16.43 16.31 -36.30
#